data_AF-A0A1H3HPA3-F1
#
_entry.id   AF-A0A1H3HPA3-F1
#
_cell.length_a   1.000
_cell.length_b   1.000
_cell.length_c   1.000
_cell.angle_alpha   90.00
_cell.angle_beta   90.00
_cell.angle_gamma   90.00
#
_symmetry.space_group_name_H-M   'P 1'
#
loop_
_entity.id
_entity.type
_entity.pdbx_description
1 polymer ?
#
loop_
_entity_poly.entity_id
_entity_poly.type
_entity_poly.pdbx_seq_one_letter_code
_entity_poly.pdbx_strand_id
1 'polypeptide(L)'
;MKYIDSYKATQTGLYLVIFSALIFMSLGILTSIYFVKEFDFHPFISVILFISISLIIYTPFWSYILVKWKIWSYKKIDDIEILIKLATRKNLIYPDNHFYTKYEICSKKDKNLIRELKRIKLAEDNTNILNNLYRDKEFKIKSYLDILLNNEPLLIINYKGVWLKDTGLIKWTNFSYLKLNFDKSMTEGFRETWIDYKIKGEKEIIRYDLNKLSFMNINYFKLEYLLEVYKKLATTTGIFYS
;
A
#
# COMPACT_ATOMS: atom_id res chain seq x y z
N MET A 1 7.38 -4.34 22.33
CA MET A 1 7.84 -4.12 20.93
C MET A 1 6.95 -3.04 20.32
N LYS A 2 7.50 -2.04 19.62
CA LYS A 2 6.70 -0.93 19.07
C LYS A 2 5.85 -1.44 17.89
N TYR A 3 4.52 -1.37 18.01
CA TYR A 3 3.58 -1.71 16.93
C TYR A 3 3.89 -0.90 15.67
N ILE A 4 3.96 -1.58 14.53
CA ILE A 4 4.10 -0.96 13.20
C ILE A 4 2.80 -1.23 12.45
N ASP A 5 2.18 -0.19 11.92
CA ASP A 5 0.99 -0.36 11.10
C ASP A 5 1.32 -0.97 9.73
N SER A 6 0.35 -1.68 9.14
CA SER A 6 0.49 -2.28 7.81
C SER A 6 0.92 -1.26 6.75
N TYR A 7 0.43 -0.02 6.83
CA TYR A 7 0.82 1.07 5.95
C TYR A 7 2.33 1.32 5.96
N LYS A 8 2.93 1.57 7.13
CA LYS A 8 4.37 1.85 7.24
C LYS A 8 5.19 0.66 6.79
N ALA A 9 4.77 -0.56 7.10
CA ALA A 9 5.49 -1.74 6.67
C ALA A 9 5.49 -1.93 5.16
N THR A 10 4.35 -1.71 4.49
CA THR A 10 4.29 -1.72 3.02
C THR A 10 5.15 -0.61 2.43
N GLN A 11 5.14 0.60 3.00
CA GLN A 11 6.04 1.67 2.55
C GLN A 11 7.51 1.30 2.68
N THR A 12 7.91 0.72 3.81
CA THR A 12 9.27 0.23 4.02
C THR A 12 9.67 -0.78 2.95
N GLY A 13 8.78 -1.71 2.60
CA GLY A 13 9.05 -2.68 1.54
C GLY A 13 9.19 -2.04 0.17
N LEU A 14 8.33 -1.08 -0.17
CA LEU A 14 8.40 -0.34 -1.43
C LEU A 14 9.71 0.44 -1.54
N TYR A 15 10.09 1.19 -0.50
CA TYR A 15 11.35 1.92 -0.47
C TYR A 15 12.54 0.98 -0.59
N LEU A 16 12.53 -0.15 0.12
CA LEU A 16 13.60 -1.14 0.05
C LEU A 16 13.82 -1.65 -1.39
N VAL A 17 12.75 -1.95 -2.11
CA VAL A 17 12.79 -2.36 -3.51
C VAL A 17 13.27 -1.23 -4.42
N ILE A 18 12.66 -0.04 -4.33
CA ILE A 18 12.98 1.09 -5.20
C ILE A 18 14.43 1.56 -5.02
N PHE A 19 14.87 1.79 -3.78
CA PHE A 19 16.22 2.27 -3.51
C PHE A 19 17.28 1.23 -3.89
N SER A 20 17.03 -0.06 -3.69
CA SER A 20 17.95 -1.09 -4.14
C SER A 20 18.06 -1.13 -5.67
N ALA A 21 16.94 -1.04 -6.41
CA ALA A 21 16.98 -0.97 -7.86
C ALA A 21 17.79 0.24 -8.35
N LEU A 22 17.59 1.42 -7.74
CA LEU A 22 18.32 2.64 -8.08
C LEU A 22 19.84 2.49 -7.84
N ILE A 23 20.25 1.82 -6.77
CA ILE A 23 21.67 1.54 -6.49
C ILE A 23 22.27 0.68 -7.61
N PHE A 24 21.61 -0.42 -7.97
CA PHE A 24 22.07 -1.29 -9.07
C PHE A 24 22.13 -0.54 -10.40
N MET A 25 21.10 0.23 -10.75
CA MET A 25 21.09 1.03 -11.98
C MET A 25 22.23 2.07 -11.99
N SER A 26 22.47 2.76 -10.87
CA SER A 26 23.55 3.72 -10.74
C SER A 26 24.92 3.06 -10.92
N LEU A 27 25.12 1.88 -10.34
CA LEU A 27 26.34 1.09 -10.54
C LEU A 27 26.53 0.72 -12.02
N GLY A 28 25.46 0.29 -12.71
CA GLY A 28 25.52 0.00 -14.15
C GLY A 28 25.92 1.22 -14.99
N ILE A 29 25.40 2.41 -14.67
CA ILE A 29 25.79 3.67 -15.33
C ILE A 29 27.25 4.00 -15.05
N LEU A 30 27.72 3.90 -13.81
CA LEU A 30 29.11 4.17 -13.45
C LEU A 30 30.08 3.20 -14.14
N THR A 31 29.73 1.91 -14.20
CA THR A 31 30.51 0.91 -14.95
C THR A 31 30.52 1.26 -16.44
N SER A 32 29.39 1.66 -17.03
CA SER A 32 29.34 2.09 -18.42
C SER A 32 30.30 3.25 -18.72
N ILE A 33 30.30 4.30 -17.87
CA ILE A 33 31.20 5.45 -18.01
C ILE A 33 32.68 5.01 -17.96
N TYR A 34 33.02 4.13 -17.02
CA TYR A 34 34.38 3.58 -16.91
C TYR A 34 34.80 2.85 -18.19
N PHE A 35 33.92 2.02 -18.76
CA PHE A 35 34.23 1.26 -19.98
C PHE A 35 34.37 2.13 -21.23
N VAL A 36 33.55 3.17 -21.35
CA VAL A 36 33.70 4.16 -22.44
C VAL A 36 35.07 4.83 -22.34
N LYS A 37 35.49 5.22 -21.14
CA LYS A 37 36.74 5.94 -20.92
C LYS A 37 37.98 5.08 -21.13
N GLU A 38 38.00 3.86 -20.58
CA GLU A 38 39.22 3.03 -20.55
C GLU A 38 39.36 2.10 -21.76
N PHE A 39 38.26 1.75 -22.43
CA PHE A 39 38.25 0.78 -23.53
C PHE A 39 37.65 1.34 -24.83
N ASP A 40 37.41 2.66 -24.90
CA ASP A 40 36.84 3.35 -26.07
C ASP A 40 35.55 2.72 -26.60
N PHE A 41 34.73 2.18 -25.69
CA PHE A 41 33.44 1.59 -26.02
C PHE A 41 32.46 2.65 -26.54
N HIS A 42 31.64 2.31 -27.52
CA HIS A 42 30.60 3.22 -28.01
C HIS A 42 29.62 3.60 -26.87
N PRO A 43 29.44 4.90 -26.56
CA PRO A 43 28.70 5.34 -25.37
C PRO A 43 27.28 4.78 -25.26
N PHE A 44 26.53 4.81 -26.36
CA PHE A 44 25.15 4.32 -26.38
C PHE A 44 25.05 2.82 -26.15
N ILE A 45 25.96 2.04 -26.74
CA ILE A 45 25.95 0.56 -26.61
C ILE A 45 26.35 0.17 -25.19
N SER A 46 27.37 0.85 -24.64
CA SER A 46 27.83 0.65 -23.28
C SER A 46 26.69 0.84 -22.27
N VAL A 47 25.96 1.96 -22.34
CA VAL A 47 24.89 2.27 -21.39
C VAL A 47 23.79 1.20 -21.42
N ILE A 48 23.32 0.83 -22.61
CA ILE A 48 22.27 -0.20 -22.76
C ILE A 48 22.74 -1.54 -22.20
N LEU A 49 23.96 -1.96 -22.52
CA LEU A 49 24.51 -3.23 -22.10
C LEU A 49 24.63 -3.32 -20.57
N PHE A 50 25.29 -2.34 -19.94
CA PHE A 50 25.58 -2.40 -18.50
C PHE A 50 24.35 -2.15 -17.62
N ILE A 51 23.41 -1.31 -18.05
CA ILE A 51 22.12 -1.19 -17.34
C ILE A 51 21.35 -2.51 -17.42
N SER A 52 21.30 -3.15 -18.59
CA SER A 52 20.61 -4.44 -18.77
C SER A 52 21.22 -5.53 -17.89
N ILE A 53 22.55 -5.65 -17.87
CA ILE A 53 23.27 -6.60 -17.00
C ILE A 53 22.97 -6.31 -15.53
N SER A 54 22.98 -5.05 -15.13
CA SER A 54 22.67 -4.67 -13.75
C SER A 54 21.25 -5.07 -13.32
N LEU A 55 20.25 -4.92 -14.21
CA LEU A 55 18.88 -5.37 -13.94
C LEU A 55 18.75 -6.90 -13.85
N ILE A 56 19.51 -7.64 -14.68
CA ILE A 56 19.58 -9.11 -14.60
C ILE A 56 20.14 -9.54 -13.23
N ILE A 57 21.22 -8.90 -12.77
CA ILE A 57 21.84 -9.17 -11.47
C ILE A 57 20.92 -8.72 -10.32
N TYR A 58 20.17 -7.64 -10.50
CA TYR A 58 19.23 -7.15 -9.50
C TYR A 58 18.07 -8.12 -9.24
N THR A 59 17.61 -8.84 -10.27
CA THR A 59 16.46 -9.76 -10.18
C THR A 59 16.55 -10.77 -9.02
N PRO A 60 17.64 -11.55 -8.85
CA PRO A 60 17.79 -12.44 -7.69
C PRO A 60 17.92 -11.68 -6.37
N PHE A 61 18.52 -10.50 -6.35
CA PHE A 61 18.64 -9.67 -5.14
C PHE A 61 17.26 -9.17 -4.66
N TRP A 62 16.45 -8.64 -5.57
CA TRP A 62 15.07 -8.23 -5.34
C TRP A 62 14.24 -9.39 -4.76
N SER A 63 14.40 -10.57 -5.34
CA SER A 63 13.71 -11.78 -4.93
C SER A 63 14.06 -12.17 -3.47
N TYR A 64 15.35 -12.10 -3.10
CA TYR A 64 15.81 -12.34 -1.74
C TYR A 64 15.32 -11.30 -0.73
N ILE A 65 15.43 -10.00 -1.07
CA ILE A 65 15.11 -8.92 -0.15
C ILE A 65 13.61 -8.87 0.18
N LEU A 66 12.74 -9.22 -0.78
CA LEU A 66 11.31 -9.37 -0.55
C LEU A 66 10.98 -10.45 0.48
N VAL A 67 11.65 -11.60 0.42
CA VAL A 67 11.45 -12.69 1.40
C VAL A 67 11.81 -12.21 2.80
N LYS A 68 12.94 -11.50 2.95
CA LYS A 68 13.35 -10.95 4.24
C LYS A 68 12.40 -9.86 4.74
N TRP A 69 11.90 -9.01 3.85
CA TRP A 69 10.85 -8.05 4.18
C TRP A 69 9.57 -8.75 4.67
N LYS A 70 9.09 -9.81 3.99
CA LYS A 70 7.89 -10.57 4.41
C LYS A 70 8.05 -11.13 5.84
N ILE A 71 9.17 -11.77 6.12
CA ILE A 71 9.46 -12.34 7.45
C ILE A 71 9.50 -11.22 8.50
N TRP A 72 10.20 -10.12 8.19
CA TRP A 72 10.27 -8.96 9.07
C TRP A 72 8.89 -8.36 9.35
N SER A 73 8.06 -8.17 8.31
CA SER A 73 6.73 -7.58 8.44
C SER A 73 5.80 -8.47 9.25
N TYR A 74 5.80 -9.79 9.01
CA TYR A 74 4.92 -10.71 9.71
C TYR A 74 5.28 -10.90 11.18
N LYS A 75 6.54 -10.64 11.56
CA LYS A 75 6.96 -10.63 12.97
C LYS A 75 6.55 -9.37 13.72
N LYS A 76 6.30 -8.25 13.01
CA LYS A 76 6.12 -6.92 13.62
C LYS A 76 4.70 -6.38 13.55
N ILE A 77 3.85 -6.99 12.74
CA ILE A 77 2.51 -6.50 12.42
C ILE A 77 1.49 -7.52 12.87
N ASP A 78 0.44 -7.02 13.49
CA ASP A 78 -0.67 -7.83 13.98
C ASP A 78 -1.80 -7.87 12.94
N ASP A 79 -2.07 -6.79 12.21
CA ASP A 79 -3.07 -6.71 11.15
C ASP A 79 -2.59 -7.26 9.79
N ILE A 80 -2.12 -8.51 9.78
CA ILE A 80 -1.52 -9.15 8.60
C ILE A 80 -2.44 -9.19 7.38
N GLU A 81 -3.75 -9.28 7.57
CA GLU A 81 -4.74 -9.26 6.49
C GLU A 81 -4.71 -7.93 5.72
N ILE A 82 -4.66 -6.81 6.44
CA ILE A 82 -4.57 -5.47 5.85
C ILE A 82 -3.22 -5.32 5.14
N LEU A 83 -2.13 -5.78 5.77
CA LEU A 83 -0.80 -5.80 5.13
C LEU A 83 -0.84 -6.53 3.78
N ILE A 84 -1.36 -7.76 3.74
CA ILE A 84 -1.37 -8.58 2.52
C ILE A 84 -2.18 -7.86 1.43
N LYS A 85 -3.34 -7.31 1.80
CA LYS A 85 -4.21 -6.58 0.86
C LYS A 85 -3.52 -5.37 0.26
N LEU A 86 -2.88 -4.55 1.11
CA LEU A 86 -2.16 -3.35 0.67
C LEU A 86 -0.92 -3.69 -0.15
N ALA A 87 -0.11 -4.64 0.30
CA ALA A 87 1.11 -5.05 -0.40
C ALA A 87 0.80 -5.68 -1.77
N THR A 88 -0.31 -6.43 -1.89
CA THR A 88 -0.77 -7.00 -3.17
C THR A 88 -1.20 -5.91 -4.13
N ARG A 89 -2.01 -4.94 -3.67
CA ARG A 89 -2.44 -3.80 -4.50
C ARG A 89 -1.27 -2.92 -4.97
N LYS A 90 -0.17 -2.90 -4.21
CA LYS A 90 1.06 -2.18 -4.56
C LYS A 90 2.05 -3.01 -5.37
N ASN A 91 1.68 -4.21 -5.83
CA ASN A 91 2.55 -5.16 -6.53
C ASN A 91 3.86 -5.45 -5.77
N LEU A 92 3.85 -5.28 -4.44
CA LEU A 92 5.00 -5.59 -3.59
C LEU A 92 5.06 -7.09 -3.32
N ILE A 93 3.89 -7.71 -3.16
CA ILE A 93 3.73 -9.17 -3.10
C ILE A 93 2.67 -9.59 -4.10
N TYR A 94 2.68 -10.86 -4.46
CA TYR A 94 1.68 -11.44 -5.35
C TYR A 94 0.79 -12.43 -4.59
N PRO A 95 -0.44 -12.70 -5.08
CA PRO A 95 -1.29 -13.73 -4.54
C PRO A 95 -0.60 -15.09 -4.50
N ASP A 96 -1.04 -15.93 -3.56
CA ASP A 96 -0.61 -17.32 -3.52
C ASP A 96 -0.94 -17.97 -4.89
N ASN A 97 0.01 -18.70 -5.47
CA ASN A 97 -0.02 -19.30 -6.82
C ASN A 97 0.33 -18.39 -8.02
N HIS A 98 0.65 -17.11 -7.82
CA HIS A 98 1.14 -16.26 -8.91
C HIS A 98 2.51 -16.72 -9.45
N PHE A 99 2.79 -16.50 -10.74
CA PHE A 99 4.04 -16.90 -11.40
C PHE A 99 5.27 -16.34 -10.69
N TYR A 100 5.29 -15.03 -10.40
CA TYR A 100 6.42 -14.39 -9.69
C TYR A 100 6.70 -14.98 -8.30
N THR A 101 5.69 -15.52 -7.61
CA THR A 101 5.88 -16.18 -6.31
C THR A 101 6.73 -17.45 -6.44
N LYS A 102 6.78 -18.08 -7.63
CA LYS A 102 7.62 -19.25 -7.90
C LYS A 102 9.10 -18.91 -8.04
N TYR A 103 9.42 -17.68 -8.47
CA TYR A 103 10.79 -17.17 -8.66
C TYR A 103 11.36 -16.52 -7.41
N GLU A 104 10.62 -16.55 -6.30
CA GLU A 104 11.12 -16.11 -5.00
C GLU A 104 12.28 -17.01 -4.53
N ILE A 105 13.47 -16.44 -4.40
CA ILE A 105 14.66 -17.07 -3.84
C ILE A 105 14.43 -17.15 -2.33
N CYS A 106 13.73 -18.21 -1.95
CA CYS A 106 13.26 -18.45 -0.60
C CYS A 106 13.66 -19.85 -0.17
N SER A 107 14.47 -19.95 0.88
CA SER A 107 14.88 -21.23 1.44
C SER A 107 13.65 -22.01 1.96
N LYS A 108 13.72 -23.35 2.03
CA LYS A 108 12.63 -24.16 2.61
C LYS A 108 12.28 -23.71 4.03
N LYS A 109 13.30 -23.32 4.82
CA LYS A 109 13.15 -22.77 6.17
C LYS A 109 12.37 -21.45 6.17
N ASP A 110 12.73 -20.52 5.28
CA ASP A 110 12.04 -19.24 5.15
C ASP A 110 10.58 -19.42 4.69
N LYS A 111 10.32 -20.32 3.72
CA LYS A 111 8.94 -20.63 3.27
C LYS A 111 8.07 -21.16 4.40
N ASN A 112 8.60 -22.09 5.20
CA ASN A 112 7.88 -22.64 6.34
C ASN A 112 7.61 -21.58 7.41
N LEU A 113 8.62 -20.75 7.72
CA LEU A 113 8.47 -19.65 8.67
C LEU A 113 7.42 -18.62 8.23
N ILE A 114 7.43 -18.21 6.95
CA ILE A 114 6.43 -17.28 6.40
C ILE A 114 5.03 -17.87 6.53
N ARG A 115 4.85 -19.16 6.20
CA ARG A 115 3.56 -19.85 6.29
C ARG A 115 3.07 -19.94 7.73
N GLU A 116 3.96 -20.29 8.65
CA GLU A 116 3.67 -20.40 10.08
C GLU A 116 3.25 -19.05 10.66
N LEU A 117 4.05 -18.00 10.45
CA LEU A 117 3.74 -16.65 10.91
C LEU A 117 2.42 -16.15 10.32
N LYS A 118 2.19 -16.38 9.01
CA LYS A 118 0.93 -16.02 8.35
C LYS A 118 -0.26 -16.71 9.01
N ARG A 119 -0.16 -18.02 9.27
CA ARG A 119 -1.23 -18.80 9.91
C ARG A 119 -1.53 -18.31 11.33
N ILE A 120 -0.49 -18.13 12.15
CA ILE A 120 -0.65 -17.68 13.55
C ILE A 120 -1.31 -16.30 13.58
N LYS A 121 -0.79 -15.35 12.81
CA LYS A 121 -1.28 -13.96 12.79
C LYS A 121 -2.68 -13.79 12.19
N LEU A 122 -3.08 -14.68 11.28
CA LEU A 122 -4.45 -14.69 10.76
C LEU A 122 -5.44 -15.32 11.76
N ALA A 123 -4.99 -16.25 12.61
CA ALA A 123 -5.82 -16.85 13.65
C ALA A 123 -5.99 -15.93 14.88
N GLU A 124 -5.02 -15.05 15.15
CA GLU A 124 -5.11 -14.02 16.18
C GLU A 124 -6.12 -12.94 15.77
N ASP A 125 -7.21 -12.78 16.53
CA ASP A 125 -8.10 -11.62 16.37
C ASP A 125 -7.43 -10.35 16.92
N ASN A 126 -6.74 -9.65 16.04
CA ASN A 126 -6.02 -8.43 16.35
C ASN A 126 -6.90 -7.17 16.33
N THR A 127 -8.23 -7.33 16.29
CA THR A 127 -9.19 -6.23 16.35
C THR A 127 -9.00 -5.39 17.61
N ASN A 128 -8.65 -5.99 18.75
CA ASN A 128 -8.41 -5.26 20.01
C ASN A 128 -7.29 -4.23 19.91
N ILE A 129 -6.19 -4.56 19.23
CA ILE A 129 -5.06 -3.64 19.02
C ILE A 129 -5.48 -2.49 18.11
N LEU A 130 -6.15 -2.79 17.00
CA LEU A 130 -6.68 -1.77 16.10
C LEU A 130 -7.70 -0.87 16.81
N ASN A 131 -8.56 -1.44 17.65
CA ASN A 131 -9.56 -0.70 18.42
C ASN A 131 -8.87 0.29 19.36
N ASN A 132 -7.90 -0.16 20.15
CA ASN A 132 -7.13 0.71 21.05
C ASN A 132 -6.39 1.84 20.31
N LEU A 133 -5.98 1.61 19.06
CA LEU A 133 -5.21 2.59 18.28
C LEU A 133 -6.08 3.58 17.50
N TYR A 134 -7.29 3.20 17.09
CA TYR A 134 -8.07 3.94 16.09
C TYR A 134 -9.51 4.29 16.52
N ARG A 135 -10.05 3.70 17.59
CA ARG A 135 -11.45 3.90 18.00
C ARG A 135 -11.82 5.37 18.18
N ASP A 136 -10.99 6.11 18.91
CA ASP A 136 -11.25 7.51 19.27
C ASP A 136 -10.58 8.50 18.31
N LYS A 137 -10.01 8.00 17.21
CA LYS A 137 -9.37 8.85 16.20
C LYS A 137 -10.35 9.23 15.12
N GLU A 138 -10.15 10.44 14.63
CA GLU A 138 -10.83 11.00 13.48
C GLU A 138 -9.81 11.52 12.48
N PHE A 139 -9.97 11.13 11.22
CA PHE A 139 -9.12 11.58 10.13
C PHE A 139 -9.93 12.47 9.21
N LYS A 140 -9.57 13.76 9.17
CA LYS A 140 -10.17 14.77 8.29
C LYS A 140 -9.31 14.93 7.04
N ILE A 141 -9.86 14.59 5.89
CA ILE A 141 -9.21 14.67 4.58
C ILE A 141 -9.73 15.92 3.86
N LYS A 142 -8.80 16.76 3.44
CA LYS A 142 -9.05 18.05 2.76
C LYS A 142 -8.42 18.02 1.37
N SER A 143 -9.03 18.69 0.39
CA SER A 143 -8.33 18.98 -0.87
C SER A 143 -7.24 20.03 -0.66
N TYR A 144 -6.40 20.23 -1.68
CA TYR A 144 -5.40 21.30 -1.65
C TYR A 144 -6.03 22.68 -1.46
N LEU A 145 -7.10 22.97 -2.19
CA LEU A 145 -7.83 24.24 -2.07
C LEU A 145 -8.50 24.39 -0.70
N ASP A 146 -9.05 23.31 -0.14
CA ASP A 146 -9.69 23.37 1.19
C ASP A 146 -8.69 23.61 2.32
N ILE A 147 -7.43 23.21 2.14
CA ILE A 147 -6.35 23.55 3.08
C ILE A 147 -6.03 25.04 2.97
N LEU A 148 -5.83 25.54 1.74
CA LEU A 148 -5.48 26.94 1.49
C LEU A 148 -6.58 27.91 1.94
N LEU A 149 -7.85 27.57 1.70
CA LEU A 149 -9.02 28.40 1.99
C LEU A 149 -9.64 28.12 3.36
N ASN A 150 -9.06 27.19 4.14
CA ASN A 150 -9.58 26.72 5.42
C ASN A 150 -11.05 26.24 5.39
N ASN A 151 -11.44 25.57 4.30
CA ASN A 151 -12.78 25.01 4.15
C ASN A 151 -12.99 23.76 5.01
N GLU A 152 -14.25 23.32 5.08
CA GLU A 152 -14.64 22.02 5.61
C GLU A 152 -13.91 20.86 4.88
N PRO A 153 -13.64 19.74 5.59
CA PRO A 153 -13.07 18.56 4.95
C PRO A 153 -13.96 18.01 3.85
N LEU A 154 -13.36 17.34 2.86
CA LEU A 154 -14.09 16.59 1.84
C LEU A 154 -14.64 15.28 2.41
N LEU A 155 -13.84 14.67 3.30
CA LEU A 155 -14.03 13.32 3.77
C LEU A 155 -13.56 13.24 5.22
N ILE A 156 -14.38 12.65 6.09
CA ILE A 156 -14.00 12.33 7.46
C ILE A 156 -14.17 10.82 7.66
N ILE A 157 -13.14 10.17 8.17
CA ILE A 157 -13.15 8.74 8.48
C ILE A 157 -12.95 8.57 9.99
N ASN A 158 -13.88 7.89 10.63
CA ASN A 158 -13.79 7.53 12.05
C ASN A 158 -14.56 6.23 12.31
N TYR A 159 -14.66 5.84 13.59
CA TYR A 159 -15.33 4.60 13.98
C TYR A 159 -16.84 4.58 13.68
N LYS A 160 -17.50 5.75 13.56
CA LYS A 160 -18.95 5.83 13.29
C LYS A 160 -19.27 5.57 11.83
N GLY A 161 -18.37 5.93 10.92
CA GLY A 161 -18.62 5.82 9.49
C GLY A 161 -17.67 6.64 8.66
N VAL A 162 -18.12 6.89 7.44
CA VAL A 162 -17.49 7.79 6.48
C VAL A 162 -18.44 8.96 6.28
N TRP A 163 -18.01 10.17 6.61
CA TRP A 163 -18.73 11.39 6.28
C TRP A 163 -18.17 11.98 5.00
N LEU A 164 -19.05 12.31 4.05
CA LEU A 164 -18.73 12.95 2.78
C LEU A 164 -19.38 14.34 2.77
N LYS A 165 -18.69 15.35 2.25
CA LYS A 165 -19.15 16.75 2.29
C LYS A 165 -20.58 16.94 1.77
N ASP A 166 -20.92 16.27 0.66
CA ASP A 166 -22.19 16.48 -0.04
C ASP A 166 -23.26 15.44 0.33
N THR A 167 -22.90 14.40 1.11
CA THR A 167 -23.80 13.27 1.44
C THR A 167 -24.05 13.14 2.95
N GLY A 168 -23.16 13.68 3.78
CA GLY A 168 -23.20 13.50 5.22
C GLY A 168 -22.61 12.16 5.67
N LEU A 169 -22.95 11.76 6.90
CA LEU A 169 -22.39 10.57 7.56
C LEU A 169 -23.08 9.30 7.07
N ILE A 170 -22.30 8.42 6.43
CA ILE A 170 -22.71 7.07 6.07
C ILE A 170 -22.08 6.09 7.07
N LYS A 171 -22.92 5.37 7.82
CA LYS A 171 -22.45 4.38 8.80
C LYS A 171 -21.77 3.20 8.12
N TRP A 172 -20.77 2.61 8.78
CA TRP A 172 -20.06 1.45 8.25
C TRP A 172 -20.97 0.24 7.92
N THR A 173 -22.00 0.02 8.73
CA THR A 173 -23.00 -1.05 8.53
C THR A 173 -23.84 -0.87 7.27
N ASN A 174 -23.86 0.34 6.71
CA ASN A 174 -24.66 0.68 5.55
C ASN A 174 -23.87 0.49 4.25
N PHE A 175 -22.55 0.32 4.29
CA PHE A 175 -21.76 0.07 3.08
C PHE A 175 -21.86 -1.40 2.66
N SER A 176 -22.35 -1.64 1.45
CA SER A 176 -22.25 -2.95 0.77
C SER A 176 -21.00 -3.02 -0.12
N TYR A 177 -20.56 -1.89 -0.66
CA TYR A 177 -19.34 -1.74 -1.43
C TYR A 177 -18.66 -0.43 -1.05
N LEU A 178 -17.34 -0.45 -0.96
CA LEU A 178 -16.51 0.73 -0.76
C LEU A 178 -15.12 0.44 -1.30
N LYS A 179 -14.69 1.21 -2.29
CA LYS A 179 -13.37 1.09 -2.91
C LYS A 179 -12.84 2.45 -3.32
N LEU A 180 -11.61 2.71 -2.91
CA LEU A 180 -10.85 3.86 -3.40
C LEU A 180 -10.22 3.50 -4.74
N ASN A 181 -10.47 4.32 -5.76
CA ASN A 181 -9.94 4.17 -7.11
C ASN A 181 -9.22 5.46 -7.53
N PHE A 182 -8.40 5.32 -8.57
CA PHE A 182 -7.57 6.39 -9.09
C PHE A 182 -7.43 6.23 -10.59
N ASP A 183 -7.33 7.35 -11.30
CA ASP A 183 -6.87 7.31 -12.67
C ASP A 183 -5.39 6.91 -12.71
N LYS A 184 -5.04 6.10 -13.72
CA LYS A 184 -3.67 5.75 -14.06
C LYS A 184 -2.99 6.93 -14.78
N SER A 185 -3.76 7.75 -15.48
CA SER A 185 -3.27 8.97 -16.13
C SER A 185 -3.09 10.09 -15.11
N MET A 186 -2.17 11.02 -15.41
CA MET A 186 -2.05 12.27 -14.66
C MET A 186 -2.59 13.41 -15.52
N THR A 187 -3.59 14.12 -15.03
CA THR A 187 -4.13 15.34 -15.60
C THR A 187 -3.68 16.52 -14.74
N GLU A 188 -2.99 17.49 -15.34
CA GLU A 188 -2.52 18.72 -14.66
C GLU A 188 -1.63 18.48 -13.41
N GLY A 189 -0.87 17.38 -13.40
CA GLY A 189 0.02 17.04 -12.27
C GLY A 189 -0.69 16.39 -11.07
N PHE A 190 -2.00 16.14 -11.16
CA PHE A 190 -2.76 15.42 -10.14
C PHE A 190 -3.32 14.11 -10.71
N ARG A 191 -3.48 13.11 -9.83
CA ARG A 191 -4.25 11.91 -10.18
C ARG A 191 -5.68 12.12 -9.73
N GLU A 192 -6.61 12.01 -10.66
CA GLU A 192 -8.02 11.93 -10.32
C GLU A 192 -8.24 10.75 -9.38
N THR A 193 -8.92 11.03 -8.29
CA THR A 193 -9.12 10.09 -7.19
C THR A 193 -10.59 10.13 -6.82
N TRP A 194 -11.21 8.97 -6.68
CA TRP A 194 -12.60 8.88 -6.29
C TRP A 194 -12.86 7.65 -5.43
N ILE A 195 -13.93 7.72 -4.64
CA ILE A 195 -14.45 6.58 -3.89
C ILE A 195 -15.68 6.08 -4.63
N ASP A 196 -15.62 4.83 -5.07
CA ASP A 196 -16.83 4.11 -5.51
C ASP A 196 -17.43 3.42 -4.29
N TYR A 197 -18.69 3.73 -3.99
CA TYR A 197 -19.40 3.15 -2.86
C TYR A 197 -20.83 2.74 -3.23
N LYS A 198 -21.39 1.82 -2.44
CA LYS A 198 -22.77 1.37 -2.60
C LYS A 198 -23.41 1.19 -1.24
N ILE A 199 -24.54 1.85 -1.01
CA ILE A 199 -25.30 1.71 0.23
C ILE A 199 -26.17 0.44 0.15
N LYS A 200 -26.33 -0.25 1.29
CA LYS A 200 -27.13 -1.47 1.41
C LYS A 200 -28.58 -1.19 1.01
N GLY A 201 -29.10 -1.94 0.05
CA GLY A 201 -30.46 -1.78 -0.48
C GLY A 201 -30.52 -0.93 -1.76
N GLU A 202 -29.49 -0.15 -2.06
CA GLU A 202 -29.40 0.56 -3.34
C GLU A 202 -28.92 -0.37 -4.45
N LYS A 203 -29.27 -0.07 -5.69
CA LYS A 203 -28.87 -0.87 -6.85
C LYS A 203 -27.56 -0.38 -7.47
N GLU A 204 -27.35 0.93 -7.49
CA GLU A 204 -26.26 1.57 -8.23
C GLU A 204 -25.02 1.81 -7.37
N ILE A 205 -23.86 1.85 -8.01
CA ILE A 205 -22.60 2.26 -7.39
C ILE A 205 -22.46 3.75 -7.63
N ILE A 206 -22.30 4.51 -6.55
CA ILE A 206 -22.11 5.96 -6.60
C ILE A 206 -20.63 6.26 -6.58
N ARG A 207 -20.20 7.18 -7.44
CA ARG A 207 -18.85 7.74 -7.45
C ARG A 207 -18.83 9.04 -6.66
N TYR A 208 -17.96 9.13 -5.67
CA TYR A 208 -17.63 10.37 -4.96
C TYR A 208 -16.24 10.83 -5.36
N ASP A 209 -16.16 11.92 -6.13
CA ASP A 209 -14.89 12.49 -6.55
C ASP A 209 -14.20 13.17 -5.38
N LEU A 210 -12.96 12.76 -5.12
CA LEU A 210 -12.14 13.34 -4.06
C LEU A 210 -11.32 14.55 -4.53
N ASN A 211 -11.60 15.04 -5.75
CA ASN A 211 -10.90 16.14 -6.43
C ASN A 211 -9.37 16.05 -6.24
N LYS A 212 -8.62 17.15 -6.40
CA LYS A 212 -7.16 17.17 -6.20
C LYS A 212 -6.81 16.99 -4.71
N LEU A 213 -6.93 15.74 -4.24
CA LEU A 213 -6.64 15.30 -2.88
C LEU A 213 -5.21 15.73 -2.53
N SER A 214 -5.07 16.53 -1.46
CA SER A 214 -3.77 17.09 -1.13
C SER A 214 -2.86 16.03 -0.52
N PHE A 215 -1.72 15.79 -1.16
CA PHE A 215 -0.63 15.02 -0.56
C PHE A 215 -0.08 15.65 0.73
N MET A 216 -0.41 16.91 1.04
CA MET A 216 0.08 17.61 2.24
C MET A 216 -0.58 17.13 3.53
N ASN A 217 -1.80 16.57 3.47
CA ASN A 217 -2.51 16.10 4.66
C ASN A 217 -2.44 14.57 4.78
N ILE A 218 -3.00 13.86 3.79
CA ILE A 218 -2.98 12.39 3.73
C ILE A 218 -2.75 11.96 2.29
N ASN A 219 -1.75 11.11 2.06
CA ASN A 219 -1.58 10.51 0.74
C ASN A 219 -2.62 9.41 0.51
N TYR A 220 -2.84 9.09 -0.76
CA TYR A 220 -3.82 8.10 -1.16
C TYR A 220 -3.62 6.72 -0.49
N PHE A 221 -2.36 6.35 -0.22
CA PHE A 221 -2.02 5.05 0.32
C PHE A 221 -2.39 4.95 1.81
N LYS A 222 -2.24 6.05 2.55
CA LYS A 222 -2.69 6.15 3.93
C LYS A 222 -4.21 6.17 4.00
N LEU A 223 -4.87 6.87 3.07
CA LEU A 223 -6.33 6.87 2.96
C LEU A 223 -6.87 5.45 2.75
N GLU A 224 -6.29 4.72 1.79
CA GLU A 224 -6.62 3.33 1.52
C GLU A 224 -6.45 2.44 2.76
N TYR A 225 -5.33 2.57 3.47
CA TYR A 225 -5.12 1.87 4.74
C TYR A 225 -6.19 2.18 5.79
N LEU A 226 -6.53 3.47 5.99
CA LEU A 226 -7.52 3.88 6.97
C LEU A 226 -8.91 3.30 6.66
N LEU A 227 -9.31 3.31 5.38
CA LEU A 227 -10.57 2.70 4.95
C LEU A 227 -10.62 1.20 5.29
N GLU A 228 -9.53 0.46 5.07
CA GLU A 228 -9.46 -0.96 5.40
C GLU A 228 -9.49 -1.22 6.92
N VAL A 229 -8.80 -0.39 7.71
CA VAL A 229 -8.81 -0.48 9.18
C VAL A 229 -10.21 -0.26 9.74
N TYR A 230 -10.85 0.85 9.40
CA TYR A 230 -12.16 1.18 9.96
C TYR A 230 -13.27 0.25 9.45
N LYS A 231 -13.16 -0.22 8.20
CA LYS A 231 -14.05 -1.27 7.69
C LYS A 231 -13.93 -2.55 8.53
N LYS A 232 -12.70 -3.00 8.82
CA LYS A 232 -12.46 -4.18 9.67
C LYS A 232 -13.03 -4.00 11.08
N LEU A 233 -12.76 -2.86 11.72
CA LEU A 233 -13.27 -2.54 13.05
C LEU A 233 -14.81 -2.57 13.11
N ALA A 234 -15.47 -2.04 12.08
CA ALA A 234 -16.93 -2.04 12.01
C ALA A 234 -17.52 -3.43 11.76
N THR A 235 -16.87 -4.27 10.94
CA THR A 235 -17.35 -5.64 10.68
C THR A 235 -17.20 -6.56 11.89
N THR A 236 -16.13 -6.41 12.69
CA THR A 236 -15.92 -7.26 13.87
C THR A 236 -16.86 -6.89 15.01
N THR A 237 -17.21 -5.60 15.15
CA THR A 237 -18.08 -5.12 16.23
C THR A 237 -19.57 -5.33 15.98
N GLY A 238 -19.97 -5.57 14.72
CA GLY A 238 -21.33 -5.96 14.34
C GLY A 238 -21.77 -7.37 14.78
N ILE A 239 -20.87 -8.14 15.39
CA ILE A 239 -21.17 -9.47 15.98
C ILE A 239 -21.51 -9.34 17.49
N PHE A 240 -21.31 -8.18 18.11
CA PHE A 240 -21.53 -7.97 19.56
C PHE A 240 -22.78 -7.16 19.92
N TYR A 241 -23.62 -6.82 18.94
CA TYR A 241 -24.93 -6.21 19.19
C TYR A 241 -25.98 -6.82 18.26
N SER A 242 -26.31 -8.09 18.52
CA SER A 242 -27.57 -8.73 18.11
C SER A 242 -28.28 -9.26 19.34
#